data_AF-A0A525C5R3-F1
#
_entry.id   AF-A0A525C5R3-F1
#
_cell.length_a   1.000
_cell.length_b   1.000
_cell.length_c   1.000
_cell.angle_alpha   90.00
_cell.angle_beta   90.00
_cell.angle_gamma   90.00
#
_symmetry.space_group_name_H-M   'P 1'
#
loop_
_entity.id
_entity.type
_entity.pdbx_description
1 polymer ?
#
loop_
_entity_poly.entity_id
_entity_poly.type
_entity_poly.pdbx_seq_one_letter_code
_entity_poly.pdbx_strand_id
1 'polypeptide(L)'
;MTQNKTRIVFGGLIVAAIIIAIYFYRTNPYIIKNLIAYIQESGSIGIFIYICLHILAPVFFLPALPLTMSAGLLFGAFWGTVYASIGLTLGAAASFLVSRYLFADYFKK
;
A
#
# COMPACT_ATOMS: atom_id res chain seq x y z
N MET A 1 4.65 -33.21 -8.78
CA MET A 1 5.43 -32.84 -7.57
C MET A 1 6.15 -31.48 -7.66
N THR A 2 6.35 -30.88 -8.85
CA THR A 2 7.05 -29.59 -9.06
C THR A 2 6.20 -28.34 -8.80
N GLN A 3 4.88 -28.38 -9.03
CA GLN A 3 3.95 -27.26 -8.80
C GLN A 3 3.97 -26.70 -7.35
N ASN A 4 4.18 -27.56 -6.35
CA ASN A 4 4.19 -27.13 -4.95
C ASN A 4 5.45 -26.32 -4.59
N LYS A 5 6.59 -26.63 -5.21
CA LYS A 5 7.85 -25.89 -4.99
C LYS A 5 7.77 -24.47 -5.55
N THR A 6 7.18 -24.28 -6.73
CA THR A 6 7.02 -22.95 -7.34
C THR A 6 6.15 -22.02 -6.49
N ARG A 7 5.06 -22.52 -5.90
CA ARG A 7 4.18 -21.73 -5.02
C ARG A 7 4.89 -21.32 -3.73
N ILE A 8 5.69 -22.22 -3.14
CA ILE A 8 6.48 -21.94 -1.93
C ILE A 8 7.57 -20.90 -2.23
N VAL A 9 8.26 -21.02 -3.36
CA VAL A 9 9.29 -20.05 -3.77
C VAL A 9 8.69 -18.67 -4.01
N PHE A 10 7.54 -18.60 -4.71
CA PHE A 10 6.87 -17.33 -4.97
C PHE A 10 6.37 -16.66 -3.68
N GLY A 11 5.77 -17.44 -2.77
CA GLY A 11 5.39 -16.94 -1.44
C GLY A 11 6.60 -16.43 -0.65
N GLY A 12 7.72 -17.16 -0.68
CA GLY A 12 8.97 -16.74 -0.03
C GLY A 12 9.52 -15.42 -0.59
N LEU A 13 9.46 -15.22 -1.91
CA LEU A 13 9.88 -13.98 -2.56
C LEU A 13 9.03 -12.78 -2.15
N ILE A 14 7.70 -12.95 -2.07
CA ILE A 14 6.81 -11.88 -1.60
C ILE A 14 7.14 -11.51 -0.15
N VAL A 15 7.31 -12.50 0.73
CA VAL A 15 7.67 -12.26 2.14
C VAL A 15 9.02 -11.53 2.24
N ALA A 16 10.02 -11.97 1.48
CA ALA A 16 11.32 -11.29 1.43
C ALA A 16 11.19 -9.83 0.94
N ALA A 17 10.40 -9.59 -0.11
CA ALA A 17 10.14 -8.24 -0.63
C ALA A 17 9.46 -7.35 0.43
N ILE A 18 8.49 -7.87 1.17
CA ILE A 18 7.82 -7.15 2.26
C ILE A 18 8.83 -6.83 3.39
N ILE A 19 9.67 -7.78 3.79
CA ILE A 19 10.71 -7.57 4.82
C ILE A 19 11.69 -6.49 4.37
N ILE A 20 12.15 -6.53 3.12
CA ILE A 20 13.06 -5.54 2.54
C ILE A 20 12.38 -4.17 2.52
N ALA A 21 11.12 -4.09 2.10
CA ALA A 21 10.36 -2.84 2.12
C ALA A 21 10.26 -2.28 3.54
N ILE A 22 9.87 -3.09 4.53
CA ILE A 22 9.82 -2.67 5.94
C ILE A 22 11.18 -2.18 6.43
N TYR A 23 12.26 -2.90 6.12
CA TYR A 23 13.61 -2.49 6.49
C TYR A 23 13.99 -1.15 5.83
N PHE A 24 13.62 -0.95 4.56
CA PHE A 24 13.88 0.28 3.83
C PHE A 24 13.15 1.48 4.43
N TYR A 25 11.86 1.32 4.76
CA TYR A 25 11.08 2.36 5.46
C TYR A 25 11.62 2.64 6.86
N ARG A 26 12.08 1.62 7.59
CA ARG A 26 12.61 1.77 8.95
C ARG A 26 13.97 2.46 8.97
N THR A 27 14.84 2.15 8.01
CA THR A 27 16.18 2.73 7.90
C THR A 27 16.15 4.13 7.29
N ASN A 28 15.15 4.45 6.46
CA ASN A 28 14.99 5.75 5.81
C ASN A 28 13.71 6.48 6.25
N PRO A 29 13.64 6.97 7.50
CA PRO A 29 12.46 7.67 8.02
C PRO A 29 12.14 8.96 7.26
N TYR A 30 13.12 9.52 6.53
CA TYR A 30 12.96 10.69 5.68
C TYR A 30 11.92 10.50 4.58
N ILE A 31 11.67 9.28 4.12
CA ILE A 31 10.68 9.02 3.04
C ILE A 31 9.28 9.43 3.49
N ILE A 32 8.86 8.95 4.66
CA ILE A 32 7.53 9.28 5.22
C ILE A 32 7.49 10.75 5.64
N LYS A 33 8.58 11.28 6.20
CA LYS A 33 8.66 12.70 6.60
C LYS A 33 8.51 13.63 5.40
N ASN A 34 9.19 13.36 4.29
CA ASN A 34 9.12 14.15 3.07
C ASN A 34 7.74 14.03 2.42
N LEU A 35 7.14 12.84 2.44
CA LEU A 35 5.78 12.64 1.96
C LEU A 35 4.76 13.45 2.78
N ILE A 36 4.88 13.45 4.11
CA ILE A 36 4.04 14.26 5.01
C ILE A 36 4.21 15.75 4.69
N ALA A 37 5.45 16.23 4.58
CA ALA A 37 5.74 17.62 4.25
C ALA A 37 5.12 18.01 2.89
N TYR A 38 5.28 17.17 1.87
CA TYR A 38 4.70 17.40 0.54
C TYR A 38 3.16 17.47 0.57
N ILE A 39 2.51 16.59 1.33
CA ILE A 39 1.05 16.59 1.49
C ILE A 39 0.58 17.84 2.23
N GLN A 40 1.31 18.29 3.26
CA GLN A 40 1.00 19.51 4.00
C GLN A 40 1.15 20.75 3.11
N GLU A 41 2.21 20.83 2.30
CA GLU A 41 2.43 21.93 1.34
C GLU A 41 1.37 21.95 0.23
N SER A 42 0.80 20.79 -0.13
CA SER A 42 -0.25 20.67 -1.15
C SER A 42 -1.63 21.18 -0.70
N GLY A 43 -1.79 21.55 0.58
CA GLY A 43 -3.05 22.08 1.12
C GLY A 43 -4.23 21.12 0.92
N SER A 44 -5.37 21.63 0.42
CA SER A 44 -6.59 20.83 0.22
C SER A 44 -6.44 19.69 -0.79
N ILE A 45 -5.51 19.80 -1.74
CA ILE A 45 -5.21 18.73 -2.71
C ILE A 45 -4.50 17.55 -2.03
N GLY A 46 -3.85 17.78 -0.88
CA GLY A 46 -3.16 16.76 -0.11
C GLY A 46 -4.07 15.58 0.29
N ILE A 47 -5.36 15.82 0.52
CA ILE A 47 -6.34 14.76 0.84
C ILE A 47 -6.49 13.79 -0.34
N PHE A 48 -6.63 14.31 -1.56
CA PHE A 48 -6.76 13.49 -2.76
C PHE A 48 -5.47 12.69 -3.02
N ILE A 49 -4.31 13.34 -2.90
CA ILE A 49 -3.01 12.67 -3.04
C ILE A 49 -2.89 11.52 -2.02
N TYR A 50 -3.27 11.77 -0.77
CA TYR A 50 -3.19 10.78 0.29
C TYR A 50 -4.10 9.57 0.04
N ILE A 51 -5.35 9.80 -0.37
CA ILE A 51 -6.31 8.73 -0.70
C ILE A 51 -5.80 7.91 -1.88
N CYS A 52 -5.33 8.55 -2.95
CA CYS A 52 -4.74 7.86 -4.10
C CYS A 52 -3.54 6.99 -3.68
N LEU A 53 -2.67 7.50 -2.81
CA LEU A 53 -1.53 6.73 -2.30
C LEU A 53 -2.00 5.51 -1.47
N HIS A 54 -3.04 5.69 -0.67
CA HIS A 54 -3.66 4.61 0.11
C HIS A 54 -4.35 3.55 -0.75
N ILE A 55 -4.85 3.90 -1.93
CA ILE A 55 -5.42 2.95 -2.90
C ILE A 55 -4.32 2.14 -3.57
N LEU A 56 -3.22 2.80 -3.96
CA LEU A 56 -2.12 2.16 -4.67
C LEU A 56 -1.29 1.26 -3.75
N ALA A 57 -1.12 1.60 -2.47
CA ALA A 57 -0.29 0.83 -1.55
C ALA A 57 -0.70 -0.66 -1.45
N PRO A 58 -1.99 -1.02 -1.25
CA PRO A 58 -2.45 -2.41 -1.28
C PRO A 58 -2.29 -3.10 -2.64
N VAL A 59 -2.37 -2.37 -3.75
CA VAL A 59 -2.20 -2.93 -5.11
C VAL A 59 -0.76 -3.35 -5.34
N PHE A 60 0.20 -2.57 -4.84
CA PHE A 60 1.63 -2.85 -4.93
C PHE A 60 2.19 -3.65 -3.75
N PHE A 61 1.33 -4.15 -2.84
CA PHE A 61 1.75 -4.84 -1.62
C PHE A 61 2.75 -4.04 -0.76
N LEU A 62 2.64 -2.71 -0.79
CA LEU A 62 3.45 -1.83 0.04
C LEU A 62 3.00 -1.93 1.50
N PRO A 63 3.92 -1.83 2.48
CA PRO A 63 3.55 -1.82 3.88
C PRO A 63 2.67 -0.59 4.17
N ALA A 64 1.40 -0.84 4.50
CA ALA A 64 0.43 0.24 4.74
C ALA A 64 0.63 0.95 6.09
N LEU A 65 1.20 0.27 7.08
CA LEU A 65 1.36 0.79 8.45
C LEU A 65 1.98 2.20 8.54
N PRO A 66 3.13 2.51 7.90
CA PRO A 66 3.73 3.84 7.98
C PRO A 66 2.84 4.92 7.36
N LEU A 67 2.12 4.56 6.30
CA LEU A 67 1.23 5.46 5.59
C LEU A 67 -0.05 5.72 6.40
N THR A 68 -0.64 4.70 7.00
CA THR A 68 -1.84 4.86 7.86
C THR A 68 -1.48 5.62 9.15
N MET A 69 -0.29 5.43 9.71
CA MET A 69 0.19 6.23 10.84
C MET A 69 0.33 7.71 10.47
N SER A 70 0.73 8.03 9.23
CA SER A 70 0.82 9.42 8.79
C SER A 70 -0.55 10.10 8.61
N ALA A 71 -1.66 9.36 8.47
CA ALA A 71 -3.01 9.94 8.42
C ALA A 71 -3.31 10.74 9.69
N GLY A 72 -3.02 10.15 10.85
CA GLY A 72 -3.27 10.76 12.15
C GLY A 72 -2.44 12.02 12.36
N LEU A 73 -1.21 12.04 11.84
CA LEU A 73 -0.33 13.21 11.89
C LEU A 73 -0.77 14.32 10.93
N LEU A 74 -1.32 13.97 9.77
CA LEU A 74 -1.71 14.92 8.72
C LEU A 74 -3.09 15.54 8.95
N PHE A 75 -4.08 14.71 9.29
CA PHE A 75 -5.50 15.10 9.31
C PHE A 75 -6.13 15.00 10.71
N GLY A 76 -5.36 14.59 11.71
CA GLY A 76 -5.84 14.28 13.06
C GLY A 76 -6.43 12.87 13.17
N ALA A 77 -6.68 12.42 14.41
CA ALA A 77 -7.10 11.04 14.68
C ALA A 77 -8.41 10.66 13.96
N PHE A 78 -9.43 11.51 14.03
CA PHE A 78 -10.76 11.19 13.47
C PHE A 78 -10.74 11.18 11.94
N TRP A 79 -10.40 12.31 11.31
CA TRP A 79 -10.39 12.42 9.84
C TRP A 79 -9.30 11.56 9.20
N GLY A 80 -8.15 11.38 9.87
CA GLY A 80 -7.11 10.46 9.44
C GLY A 80 -7.62 9.02 9.33
N THR A 81 -8.35 8.52 10.34
CA THR A 81 -8.96 7.19 10.27
C THR A 81 -9.99 7.11 9.13
N VAL A 82 -10.87 8.10 8.98
CA VAL A 82 -11.88 8.10 7.90
C VAL A 82 -11.23 8.01 6.52
N TYR A 83 -10.25 8.86 6.23
CA TYR A 83 -9.58 8.86 4.93
C TYR A 83 -8.74 7.60 4.71
N ALA A 84 -8.04 7.11 5.73
CA ALA A 84 -7.28 5.87 5.65
C ALA A 84 -8.19 4.66 5.39
N SER A 85 -9.32 4.55 6.09
CA SER A 85 -10.29 3.46 5.89
C SER A 85 -10.87 3.47 4.47
N ILE A 86 -11.29 4.64 3.97
CA ILE A 86 -11.81 4.77 2.60
C ILE A 86 -10.74 4.34 1.59
N GLY A 87 -9.52 4.85 1.72
CA GLY A 87 -8.42 4.53 0.83
C GLY A 87 -8.02 3.04 0.87
N LEU A 88 -7.98 2.43 2.05
CA LEU A 88 -7.69 1.00 2.22
C LEU A 88 -8.80 0.10 1.65
N THR A 89 -10.07 0.45 1.85
CA THR A 89 -11.20 -0.32 1.28
C THR A 89 -11.19 -0.25 -0.24
N LEU A 90 -10.99 0.94 -0.81
CA LEU A 90 -10.89 1.11 -2.25
C LEU A 90 -9.65 0.43 -2.82
N GLY A 91 -8.51 0.51 -2.13
CA GLY A 91 -7.28 -0.20 -2.49
C GLY A 91 -7.46 -1.70 -2.48
N ALA A 92 -8.10 -2.27 -1.46
CA ALA A 92 -8.40 -3.70 -1.40
C ALA A 92 -9.34 -4.14 -2.53
N ALA A 93 -10.38 -3.35 -2.83
CA ALA A 93 -11.26 -3.60 -3.97
C ALA A 93 -10.49 -3.53 -5.30
N ALA A 94 -9.60 -2.54 -5.46
CA ALA A 94 -8.76 -2.40 -6.64
C ALA A 94 -7.79 -3.59 -6.79
N SER A 95 -7.11 -4.01 -5.73
CA SER A 95 -6.24 -5.21 -5.72
C SER A 95 -7.02 -6.46 -6.11
N PHE A 96 -8.26 -6.60 -5.64
CA PHE A 96 -9.12 -7.71 -6.01
C PHE A 96 -9.50 -7.67 -7.50
N LEU A 97 -9.87 -6.52 -8.04
CA LEU A 97 -10.17 -6.37 -9.47
C LEU A 97 -8.94 -6.62 -10.33
N VAL A 98 -7.78 -6.09 -9.92
CA VAL A 98 -6.46 -6.36 -10.54
C VAL A 98 -6.20 -7.87 -10.56
N SER A 99 -6.35 -8.54 -9.42
CA SER A 99 -6.20 -9.99 -9.32
C SER A 99 -7.18 -10.71 -10.25
N ARG A 100 -8.44 -10.28 -10.28
CA ARG A 100 -9.50 -10.90 -11.05
C ARG A 100 -9.31 -10.74 -12.55
N TYR A 101 -8.94 -9.57 -13.06
CA TYR A 101 -8.85 -9.34 -14.50
C TYR A 101 -7.47 -9.70 -15.07
N LEU A 102 -6.38 -9.34 -14.40
CA LEU A 102 -5.03 -9.62 -14.92
C LEU A 102 -4.63 -11.09 -14.81
N PHE A 103 -5.18 -11.83 -13.83
CA PHE A 103 -4.87 -13.26 -13.68
C PHE A 103 -5.98 -14.19 -14.19
N ALA A 104 -7.18 -13.69 -14.53
CA ALA A 104 -8.21 -14.54 -15.14
C ALA A 104 -7.78 -15.13 -16.49
N ASP A 105 -7.05 -14.35 -17.30
CA ASP A 105 -6.56 -14.85 -18.60
C ASP A 105 -5.48 -15.91 -18.44
N TYR A 106 -4.75 -15.91 -17.32
CA TYR A 106 -3.67 -16.87 -17.04
C TYR A 106 -4.19 -18.30 -16.82
N PHE A 107 -5.46 -18.46 -16.43
CA PHE A 107 -6.10 -19.76 -16.20
C PHE A 107 -6.96 -20.25 -17.36
N LYS A 108 -7.08 -19.49 -18.46
CA LYS A 108 -7.90 -19.86 -19.61
C LYS A 108 -7.16 -20.74 -20.63
N LYS A 109 -6.05 -21.35 -20.24
CA LYS A 109 -5.19 -22.22 -21.06
C LYS A 109 -5.04 -23.58 -20.39
#